data_AF-A0A7K4ICD4-F1
#
_entry.id   AF-A0A7K4ICD4-F1
#
_cell.length_a   1.000
_cell.length_b   1.000
_cell.length_c   1.000
_cell.angle_alpha   90.00
_cell.angle_beta   90.00
_cell.angle_gamma   90.00
#
_symmetry.space_group_name_H-M   'P 1'
#
loop_
_entity.id
_entity.type
_entity.pdbx_description
1 polymer ?
#
loop_
_entity_poly.entity_id
_entity_poly.type
_entity_poly.pdbx_seq_one_letter_code
_entity_poly.pdbx_strand_id
1 'polypeptide(L)'
;MSTWFGHTELYLGAAVIVAAGTIAYYTRMKRLGLSTEEKRPFAVLYYIAASYAFFGFVVLNSAYRDVFLSLTFDRTSVWIGVLIEGVLLALAVLLITGQTRRYTAPLTVYALVTWASFYYGVALSIFFLEAVGVVFLVLLLLSVGILFGYVARETKRPTSFAIAAAVFAQIPYVLRFFHSLGEPMDLSMIYPAVLGAGMVIFSFLNTEQDLSLELIGYGASLASPVIAVSLIQWGGVWAEPVVAILVGISSLGAAMATGTAAYLYGRWRKNHSAATLMLIVALSAVASDQLIGTLASRGLVSQINTTYFSMASGMVFMTMFAMTALLAAGWRNTVLVPPILITPAAIYLYLAYPADPWSLTDILTVLGISFILVLVIPVVVFLRAWWLTRTEGGAPYRALSLTLGILLYTVVKAVNLDPVYSYPILTIGIGLFWSGLTGRLDRWLGKAAPGQGSG
;
A
#
# COMPACT_ATOMS: atom_id res chain seq x y z
N MET A 1 -14.51 21.41 -14.63
CA MET A 1 -14.16 20.92 -13.28
C MET A 1 -14.96 19.70 -12.83
N SER A 2 -15.76 19.03 -13.69
CA SER A 2 -16.62 17.88 -13.31
C SER A 2 -16.10 16.48 -13.73
N THR A 3 -15.05 16.37 -14.55
CA THR A 3 -14.53 15.05 -15.02
C THR A 3 -13.51 14.40 -14.07
N TRP A 4 -13.21 15.05 -12.94
CA TRP A 4 -11.99 14.80 -12.15
C TRP A 4 -12.20 13.83 -10.99
N PHE A 5 -13.41 13.78 -10.44
CA PHE A 5 -13.77 12.85 -9.36
C PHE A 5 -13.84 11.42 -9.88
N GLY A 6 -14.27 11.18 -11.13
CA GLY A 6 -14.49 9.81 -11.57
C GLY A 6 -13.25 8.91 -11.68
N HIS A 7 -12.05 9.47 -11.66
CA HIS A 7 -10.82 8.70 -11.88
C HIS A 7 -10.37 7.87 -10.68
N THR A 8 -10.44 8.42 -9.47
CA THR A 8 -9.97 7.70 -8.28
C THR A 8 -10.96 6.64 -7.84
N GLU A 9 -12.26 6.96 -7.95
CA GLU A 9 -13.39 6.06 -7.81
C GLU A 9 -13.26 4.89 -8.77
N LEU A 10 -12.76 5.09 -9.99
CA LEU A 10 -12.51 4.00 -10.93
C LEU A 10 -11.54 2.98 -10.35
N TYR A 11 -10.44 3.42 -9.73
CA TYR A 11 -9.46 2.51 -9.15
C TYR A 11 -9.92 1.88 -7.83
N LEU A 12 -10.61 2.63 -6.97
CA LEU A 12 -11.20 2.07 -5.76
C LEU A 12 -12.26 1.02 -6.12
N GLY A 13 -13.17 1.34 -7.04
CA GLY A 13 -14.20 0.42 -7.52
C GLY A 13 -13.59 -0.84 -8.14
N ALA A 14 -12.53 -0.68 -8.96
CA ALA A 14 -11.79 -1.82 -9.50
C ALA A 14 -11.12 -2.67 -8.40
N ALA A 15 -10.45 -2.05 -7.43
CA ALA A 15 -9.80 -2.76 -6.33
C ALA A 15 -10.80 -3.54 -5.47
N VAL A 16 -11.96 -2.95 -5.18
CA VAL A 16 -13.04 -3.59 -4.42
C VAL A 16 -13.66 -4.75 -5.23
N ILE A 17 -13.85 -4.61 -6.55
CA ILE A 17 -14.33 -5.70 -7.39
C ILE A 17 -13.33 -6.86 -7.45
N VAL A 18 -12.03 -6.57 -7.55
CA VAL A 18 -11.00 -7.60 -7.47
C VAL A 18 -11.01 -8.28 -6.11
N ALA A 19 -11.22 -7.54 -5.02
CA ALA A 19 -11.41 -8.12 -3.69
C ALA A 19 -12.64 -9.05 -3.64
N ALA A 20 -13.78 -8.61 -4.16
CA ALA A 20 -14.99 -9.44 -4.26
C ALA A 20 -14.74 -10.74 -5.06
N GLY A 21 -14.09 -10.63 -6.22
CA GLY A 21 -13.72 -11.77 -7.06
C GLY A 21 -12.77 -12.74 -6.34
N THR A 22 -11.83 -12.21 -5.58
CA THR A 22 -10.89 -13.00 -4.77
C THR A 22 -11.61 -13.77 -3.67
N ILE A 23 -12.52 -13.13 -2.94
CA ILE A 23 -13.36 -13.80 -1.92
C ILE A 23 -14.21 -14.89 -2.57
N ALA A 24 -14.87 -14.59 -3.69
CA ALA A 24 -15.71 -15.55 -4.41
C ALA A 24 -14.90 -16.75 -4.92
N TYR A 25 -13.71 -16.50 -5.47
CA TYR A 25 -12.79 -17.54 -5.94
C TYR A 25 -12.32 -18.43 -4.78
N TYR A 26 -11.83 -17.84 -3.70
CA TYR A 26 -11.43 -18.57 -2.49
C TYR A 26 -12.57 -19.45 -1.97
N THR A 27 -13.77 -18.87 -1.89
CA THR A 27 -14.96 -19.55 -1.39
C THR A 27 -15.33 -20.73 -2.29
N ARG A 28 -15.29 -20.55 -3.62
CA ARG A 28 -15.53 -21.62 -4.59
C ARG A 28 -14.53 -22.76 -4.41
N MET A 29 -13.24 -22.43 -4.33
CA MET A 29 -12.18 -23.43 -4.19
C MET A 29 -12.31 -24.26 -2.90
N LYS A 30 -12.61 -23.61 -1.77
CA LYS A 30 -12.83 -24.32 -0.50
C LYS A 30 -14.11 -25.16 -0.48
N ARG A 31 -15.18 -24.74 -1.17
CA ARG A 31 -16.46 -25.47 -1.20
C ARG A 31 -16.44 -26.72 -2.07
N LEU A 32 -15.54 -26.83 -3.06
CA LEU A 32 -15.52 -27.96 -4.00
C LEU A 32 -15.19 -29.31 -3.33
N GLY A 33 -14.58 -29.31 -2.14
CA GLY A 33 -14.21 -30.52 -1.40
C GLY A 33 -15.01 -30.81 -0.12
N LEU A 34 -16.07 -30.05 0.17
CA LEU A 34 -16.81 -30.14 1.44
C LEU A 34 -18.17 -30.81 1.28
N SER A 35 -18.70 -31.39 2.36
CA SER A 35 -20.07 -31.92 2.42
C SER A 35 -21.13 -30.80 2.42
N THR A 36 -22.41 -31.12 2.19
CA THR A 36 -23.50 -30.13 2.08
C THR A 36 -23.72 -29.32 3.37
N GLU A 37 -23.47 -29.92 4.53
CA GLU A 37 -23.58 -29.24 5.84
C GLU A 37 -22.38 -28.31 6.09
N GLU A 38 -21.17 -28.76 5.73
CA GLU A 38 -19.94 -27.96 5.83
C GLU A 38 -19.88 -26.80 4.83
N LYS A 39 -20.71 -26.81 3.78
CA LYS A 39 -20.84 -25.72 2.82
C LYS A 39 -21.58 -24.50 3.36
N ARG A 40 -22.38 -24.62 4.43
CA ARG A 40 -23.21 -23.53 4.97
C ARG A 40 -22.38 -22.35 5.51
N PRO A 41 -21.31 -22.54 6.31
CA PRO A 41 -20.45 -21.45 6.76
C PRO A 41 -19.79 -20.68 5.60
N PHE A 42 -19.41 -21.38 4.52
CA PHE A 42 -18.83 -20.76 3.32
C PHE A 42 -19.86 -20.00 2.48
N ALA A 43 -21.16 -20.29 2.62
CA ALA A 43 -22.21 -19.50 1.97
C ALA A 43 -22.19 -18.04 2.44
N VAL A 44 -21.78 -17.79 3.69
CA VAL A 44 -21.66 -16.45 4.26
C VAL A 44 -20.63 -15.59 3.52
N LEU A 45 -19.54 -16.19 3.04
CA LEU A 45 -18.51 -15.48 2.28
C LEU A 45 -19.02 -14.97 0.92
N TYR A 46 -20.06 -15.58 0.34
CA TYR A 46 -20.72 -15.03 -0.85
C TYR A 46 -21.50 -13.75 -0.56
N TYR A 47 -22.06 -13.59 0.64
CA TYR A 47 -22.70 -12.32 1.03
C TYR A 47 -21.65 -11.21 1.13
N ILE A 48 -20.47 -11.51 1.69
CA ILE A 48 -19.35 -10.57 1.74
C ILE A 48 -18.85 -10.24 0.34
N ALA A 49 -18.69 -11.23 -0.53
CA ALA A 49 -18.30 -11.01 -1.93
C ALA A 49 -19.34 -10.18 -2.70
N ALA A 50 -20.64 -10.49 -2.55
CA ALA A 50 -21.71 -9.72 -3.18
C ALA A 50 -21.77 -8.28 -2.67
N SER A 51 -21.54 -8.09 -1.37
CA SER A 51 -21.43 -6.78 -0.73
C SER A 51 -20.34 -5.92 -1.36
N TYR A 52 -19.12 -6.45 -1.45
CA TYR A 52 -18.00 -5.76 -2.09
C TYR A 52 -18.27 -5.54 -3.58
N ALA A 53 -18.80 -6.53 -4.30
CA ALA A 53 -19.12 -6.40 -5.71
C ALA A 53 -20.14 -5.27 -5.97
N PHE A 54 -21.17 -5.17 -5.12
CA PHE A 54 -22.17 -4.12 -5.23
C PHE A 54 -21.57 -2.74 -4.95
N PHE A 55 -20.82 -2.59 -3.85
CA PHE A 55 -20.13 -1.33 -3.55
C PHE A 55 -19.18 -0.93 -4.68
N GLY A 56 -18.34 -1.85 -5.14
CA GLY A 56 -17.40 -1.61 -6.23
C GLY A 56 -18.11 -1.24 -7.54
N PHE A 57 -19.21 -1.90 -7.89
CA PHE A 57 -20.02 -1.53 -9.07
C PHE A 57 -20.60 -0.13 -8.95
N VAL A 58 -21.12 0.23 -7.78
CA VAL A 58 -21.68 1.56 -7.53
C VAL A 58 -20.60 2.64 -7.62
N VAL A 59 -19.43 2.42 -7.02
CA VAL A 59 -18.28 3.35 -7.10
C VAL A 59 -17.74 3.46 -8.53
N LEU A 60 -17.70 2.36 -9.29
CA LEU A 60 -17.41 2.42 -10.72
C LEU A 60 -18.47 3.18 -11.52
N ASN A 61 -19.74 3.06 -11.15
CA ASN A 61 -20.84 3.74 -11.84
C ASN A 61 -20.79 5.25 -11.61
N SER A 62 -20.49 5.70 -10.38
CA SER A 62 -20.25 7.13 -10.10
C SER A 62 -19.06 7.62 -10.91
N ALA A 63 -17.98 6.84 -10.96
CA ALA A 63 -16.81 7.15 -11.77
C ALA A 63 -17.13 7.36 -13.26
N TYR A 64 -17.87 6.42 -13.86
CA TYR A 64 -18.18 6.47 -15.29
C TYR A 64 -19.13 7.62 -15.65
N ARG A 65 -20.07 7.96 -14.76
CA ARG A 65 -21.03 9.05 -15.00
C ARG A 65 -20.39 10.43 -14.98
N ASP A 66 -19.45 10.66 -14.06
CA ASP A 66 -18.68 11.91 -13.97
C ASP A 66 -17.82 12.14 -15.20
N VAL A 67 -17.26 11.06 -15.77
CA VAL A 67 -16.36 11.12 -16.93
C VAL A 67 -17.14 11.28 -18.25
N PHE A 68 -18.31 10.65 -18.41
CA PHE A 68 -18.96 10.53 -19.74
C PHE A 68 -20.30 11.22 -19.93
N LEU A 69 -21.07 11.55 -18.88
CA LEU A 69 -22.49 11.91 -19.05
C LEU A 69 -22.93 13.26 -18.47
N SER A 70 -22.08 14.00 -17.75
CA SER A 70 -22.41 15.32 -17.17
C SER A 70 -23.81 15.41 -16.50
N LEU A 71 -24.31 14.30 -15.97
CA LEU A 71 -25.65 14.17 -15.40
C LEU A 71 -25.57 14.23 -13.87
N THR A 72 -26.32 15.15 -13.27
CA THR A 72 -26.39 15.51 -11.84
C THR A 72 -27.09 14.47 -10.94
N PHE A 73 -26.89 13.17 -11.19
CA PHE A 73 -27.22 12.12 -10.21
C PHE A 73 -25.92 11.64 -9.56
N ASP A 74 -25.39 12.48 -8.68
CA ASP A 74 -23.96 12.55 -8.35
C ASP A 74 -23.58 11.79 -7.05
N ARG A 75 -24.46 11.78 -6.03
CA ARG A 75 -24.11 11.25 -4.69
C ARG A 75 -24.94 10.04 -4.27
N THR A 76 -26.24 10.06 -4.56
CA THR A 76 -27.25 9.10 -4.04
C THR A 76 -26.93 7.64 -4.34
N SER A 77 -26.33 7.34 -5.49
CA SER A 77 -25.94 5.97 -5.87
C SER A 77 -24.88 5.41 -4.92
N VAL A 78 -23.80 6.16 -4.64
CA VAL A 78 -22.72 5.74 -3.73
C VAL A 78 -23.24 5.47 -2.33
N TRP A 79 -24.14 6.31 -1.84
CA TRP A 79 -24.77 6.13 -0.53
C TRP A 79 -25.62 4.86 -0.45
N ILE A 80 -26.42 4.58 -1.48
CA ILE A 80 -27.17 3.32 -1.59
C ILE A 80 -26.20 2.12 -1.65
N GLY A 81 -25.08 2.28 -2.36
CA GLY A 81 -23.95 1.34 -2.38
C GLY A 81 -23.46 0.99 -0.99
N VAL A 82 -23.04 2.00 -0.23
CA VAL A 82 -22.51 1.86 1.14
C VAL A 82 -23.57 1.29 2.09
N LEU A 83 -24.83 1.71 1.95
CA LEU A 83 -25.92 1.18 2.78
C LEU A 83 -26.14 -0.32 2.53
N ILE A 84 -26.27 -0.72 1.26
CA ILE A 84 -26.45 -2.13 0.88
C ILE A 84 -25.23 -2.95 1.31
N GLU A 85 -24.02 -2.42 1.10
CA GLU A 85 -22.80 -3.06 1.55
C GLU A 85 -22.80 -3.26 3.08
N GLY A 86 -22.99 -2.19 3.85
CA GLY A 86 -23.01 -2.22 5.30
C GLY A 86 -24.06 -3.18 5.86
N VAL A 87 -25.26 -3.23 5.26
CA VAL A 87 -26.31 -4.17 5.65
C VAL A 87 -25.92 -5.62 5.33
N LEU A 88 -25.39 -5.90 4.13
CA LEU A 88 -24.97 -7.24 3.75
C LEU A 88 -23.80 -7.74 4.61
N LEU A 89 -22.83 -6.87 4.92
CA LEU A 89 -21.73 -7.18 5.84
C LEU A 89 -22.24 -7.42 7.26
N ALA A 90 -23.15 -6.59 7.77
CA ALA A 90 -23.76 -6.79 9.08
C ALA A 90 -24.50 -8.13 9.15
N LEU A 91 -25.28 -8.48 8.12
CA LEU A 91 -25.95 -9.78 8.04
C LEU A 91 -24.94 -10.94 7.99
N ALA A 92 -23.85 -10.80 7.23
CA ALA A 92 -22.81 -11.81 7.16
C ALA A 92 -22.16 -12.07 8.52
N VAL A 93 -21.84 -11.01 9.27
CA VAL A 93 -21.31 -11.12 10.64
C VAL A 93 -22.31 -11.76 11.59
N LEU A 94 -23.59 -11.37 11.51
CA LEU A 94 -24.64 -11.95 12.35
C LEU A 94 -24.84 -13.44 12.06
N LEU A 95 -24.66 -13.87 10.81
CA LEU A 95 -24.64 -15.28 10.41
C LEU A 95 -23.43 -16.02 11.00
N ILE A 96 -22.23 -15.41 10.96
CA ILE A 96 -21.01 -15.98 11.55
C ILE A 96 -21.15 -16.15 13.07
N THR A 97 -21.73 -15.16 13.75
CA THR A 97 -21.89 -15.14 15.22
C THR A 97 -23.13 -15.90 15.70
N GLY A 98 -23.98 -16.38 14.79
CA GLY A 98 -25.21 -17.11 15.12
C GLY A 98 -26.33 -16.27 15.74
N GLN A 99 -26.22 -14.93 15.69
CA GLN A 99 -27.15 -14.01 16.35
C GLN A 99 -28.20 -13.39 15.42
N THR A 100 -28.34 -13.89 14.19
CA THR A 100 -29.26 -13.35 13.16
C THR A 100 -30.65 -13.02 13.69
N ARG A 101 -31.35 -13.98 14.30
CA ARG A 101 -32.75 -13.79 14.73
C ARG A 101 -32.96 -12.62 15.70
N ARG A 102 -31.96 -12.25 16.50
CA ARG A 102 -32.08 -11.19 17.52
C ARG A 102 -31.83 -9.79 16.95
N TYR A 103 -30.98 -9.69 15.93
CA TYR A 103 -30.50 -8.38 15.44
C TYR A 103 -30.91 -8.04 14.01
N THR A 104 -31.58 -8.95 13.26
CA THR A 104 -32.10 -8.64 11.93
C THR A 104 -33.12 -7.51 11.97
N ALA A 105 -34.12 -7.55 12.85
CA ALA A 105 -35.17 -6.52 12.88
C ALA A 105 -34.65 -5.13 13.26
N PRO A 106 -33.81 -4.96 14.31
CA PRO A 106 -33.16 -3.68 14.59
C PRO A 106 -32.29 -3.18 13.43
N LEU A 107 -31.54 -4.05 12.77
CA LEU A 107 -30.71 -3.69 11.62
C LEU A 107 -31.56 -3.23 10.42
N THR A 108 -32.69 -3.90 10.16
CA THR A 108 -33.63 -3.48 9.10
C THR A 108 -34.23 -2.12 9.41
N VAL A 109 -34.68 -1.88 10.65
CA VAL A 109 -35.20 -0.57 11.07
C VAL A 109 -34.13 0.51 10.94
N TYR A 110 -32.92 0.23 11.39
CA TYR A 110 -31.77 1.13 11.25
C TYR A 110 -31.49 1.48 9.78
N ALA A 111 -31.45 0.47 8.91
CA ALA A 111 -31.23 0.66 7.47
C ALA A 111 -32.35 1.48 6.82
N LEU A 112 -33.61 1.24 7.20
CA LEU A 112 -34.76 2.00 6.73
C LEU A 112 -34.73 3.46 7.19
N VAL A 113 -34.38 3.72 8.46
CA VAL A 113 -34.22 5.08 8.99
C VAL A 113 -33.10 5.80 8.25
N THR A 114 -31.94 5.14 8.09
CA THR A 114 -30.80 5.70 7.34
C THR A 114 -31.19 6.06 5.91
N TRP A 115 -31.88 5.14 5.22
CA TRP A 115 -32.36 5.35 3.86
C TRP A 115 -33.38 6.48 3.78
N ALA A 116 -34.36 6.51 4.68
CA ALA A 116 -35.41 7.54 4.69
C ALA A 116 -34.83 8.92 4.99
N SER A 117 -34.04 9.07 6.07
CA SER A 117 -33.39 10.34 6.41
C SER A 117 -32.55 10.87 5.26
N PHE A 118 -31.80 9.99 4.59
CA PHE A 118 -30.97 10.39 3.46
C PHE A 118 -31.78 10.74 2.20
N TYR A 119 -32.71 9.87 1.78
CA TYR A 119 -33.53 10.08 0.59
C TYR A 119 -34.35 11.36 0.69
N TYR A 120 -35.00 11.59 1.83
CA TYR A 120 -35.73 12.83 2.07
C TYR A 120 -34.81 14.04 2.22
N GLY A 121 -33.63 13.87 2.81
CA GLY A 121 -32.62 14.94 2.89
C GLY A 121 -32.20 15.44 1.50
N VAL A 122 -31.84 14.53 0.59
CA VAL A 122 -31.44 14.89 -0.77
C VAL A 122 -32.61 15.41 -1.60
N ALA A 123 -33.75 14.71 -1.60
CA ALA A 123 -34.90 15.07 -2.42
C ALA A 123 -35.47 16.46 -2.07
N LEU A 124 -35.33 16.87 -0.82
CA LEU A 124 -35.83 18.16 -0.32
C LEU A 124 -34.72 19.19 -0.11
N SER A 125 -33.46 18.87 -0.44
CA SER A 125 -32.28 19.73 -0.20
C SER A 125 -32.14 20.20 1.25
N ILE A 126 -32.46 19.32 2.20
CA ILE A 126 -32.39 19.58 3.65
C ILE A 126 -31.06 19.06 4.17
N PHE A 127 -30.05 19.95 4.24
CA PHE A 127 -28.69 19.64 4.68
C PHE A 127 -28.64 18.86 6.01
N PHE A 128 -29.49 19.21 6.99
CA PHE A 128 -29.55 18.52 8.27
C PHE A 128 -29.93 17.03 8.12
N LEU A 129 -30.88 16.70 7.26
CA LEU A 129 -31.33 15.32 7.05
C LEU A 129 -30.28 14.51 6.28
N GLU A 130 -29.56 15.13 5.33
CA GLU A 130 -28.40 14.52 4.68
C GLU A 130 -27.32 14.17 5.71
N ALA A 131 -26.95 15.13 6.57
CA ALA A 131 -25.98 14.95 7.65
C ALA A 131 -26.35 13.78 8.57
N VAL A 132 -27.63 13.70 8.97
CA VAL A 132 -28.14 12.59 9.78
C VAL A 132 -27.92 11.27 9.04
N GLY A 133 -28.29 11.17 7.76
CA GLY A 133 -28.06 9.98 6.94
C GLY A 133 -26.59 9.54 6.89
N VAL A 134 -25.65 10.48 6.73
CA VAL A 134 -24.22 10.16 6.73
C VAL A 134 -23.73 9.68 8.09
N VAL A 135 -24.16 10.31 9.19
CA VAL A 135 -23.83 9.86 10.56
C VAL A 135 -24.28 8.41 10.76
N PHE A 136 -25.50 8.08 10.33
CA PHE A 136 -25.99 6.72 10.40
C PHE A 136 -25.18 5.74 9.53
N LEU A 137 -24.69 6.14 8.36
CA LEU A 137 -23.81 5.28 7.56
C LEU A 137 -22.43 5.08 8.22
N VAL A 138 -21.85 6.13 8.79
CA VAL A 138 -20.59 6.03 9.54
C VAL A 138 -20.76 5.11 10.75
N LEU A 139 -21.85 5.26 11.50
CA LEU A 139 -22.17 4.39 12.63
C LEU A 139 -22.43 2.94 12.18
N LEU A 140 -23.03 2.72 11.00
CA LEU A 140 -23.21 1.38 10.42
C LEU A 140 -21.85 0.73 10.15
N LEU A 141 -20.97 1.42 9.41
CA LEU A 141 -19.63 0.93 9.09
C LEU A 141 -18.80 0.72 10.36
N LEU A 142 -18.85 1.64 11.32
CA LEU A 142 -18.19 1.49 12.61
C LEU A 142 -18.67 0.22 13.33
N SER A 143 -19.98 -0.01 13.38
CA SER A 143 -20.58 -1.18 14.02
C SER A 143 -20.14 -2.47 13.32
N VAL A 144 -20.19 -2.51 11.99
CA VAL A 144 -19.75 -3.66 11.19
C VAL A 144 -18.25 -3.93 11.40
N GLY A 145 -17.43 -2.89 11.37
CA GLY A 145 -15.99 -2.97 11.61
C GLY A 145 -15.67 -3.51 13.01
N ILE A 146 -16.35 -3.02 14.05
CA ILE A 146 -16.22 -3.51 15.43
C ILE A 146 -16.59 -5.00 15.51
N LEU A 147 -17.70 -5.41 14.88
CA LEU A 147 -18.13 -6.80 14.95
C LEU A 147 -17.18 -7.74 14.19
N PHE A 148 -16.68 -7.36 13.00
CA PHE A 148 -15.63 -8.13 12.34
C PHE A 148 -14.32 -8.12 13.14
N GLY A 149 -14.01 -7.04 13.85
CA GLY A 149 -12.90 -6.96 14.80
C GLY A 149 -13.06 -7.94 15.96
N TYR A 150 -14.27 -8.08 16.51
CA TYR A 150 -14.60 -9.09 17.51
C TYR A 150 -14.41 -10.51 16.94
N VAL A 151 -14.95 -10.79 15.75
CA VAL A 151 -14.75 -12.09 15.08
C VAL A 151 -13.27 -12.36 14.81
N ALA A 152 -12.50 -11.35 14.41
CA ALA A 152 -11.06 -11.47 14.20
C ALA A 152 -10.31 -11.78 15.50
N ARG A 153 -10.71 -11.16 16.62
CA ARG A 153 -10.15 -11.45 17.95
C ARG A 153 -10.42 -12.89 18.38
N GLU A 154 -11.66 -13.37 18.21
CA GLU A 154 -12.06 -14.73 18.59
C GLU A 154 -11.44 -15.81 17.69
N THR A 155 -11.46 -15.59 16.37
CA THR A 155 -11.01 -16.60 15.39
C THR A 155 -9.52 -16.51 15.06
N LYS A 156 -8.87 -15.39 15.39
CA LYS A 156 -7.48 -15.06 15.01
C LYS A 156 -7.22 -15.14 13.49
N ARG A 157 -8.26 -15.05 12.66
CA ARG A 157 -8.14 -15.17 11.21
C ARG A 157 -7.76 -13.84 10.55
N PRO A 158 -6.78 -13.83 9.63
CA PRO A 158 -6.38 -12.62 8.90
C PRO A 158 -7.51 -12.08 8.02
N THR A 159 -8.39 -12.94 7.50
CA THR A 159 -9.50 -12.55 6.62
C THR A 159 -10.54 -11.69 7.33
N SER A 160 -10.93 -12.06 8.56
CA SER A 160 -11.86 -11.25 9.37
C SER A 160 -11.24 -9.91 9.77
N PHE A 161 -9.94 -9.90 10.08
CA PHE A 161 -9.22 -8.66 10.36
C PHE A 161 -9.12 -7.76 9.12
N ALA A 162 -8.83 -8.33 7.95
CA ALA A 162 -8.76 -7.60 6.69
C ALA A 162 -10.10 -6.93 6.35
N ILE A 163 -11.21 -7.65 6.53
CA ILE A 163 -12.56 -7.11 6.29
C ILE A 163 -12.86 -6.00 7.31
N ALA A 164 -12.54 -6.18 8.60
CA ALA A 164 -12.71 -5.13 9.61
C ALA A 164 -11.91 -3.86 9.24
N ALA A 165 -10.63 -4.03 8.89
CA ALA A 165 -9.75 -2.95 8.50
C ALA A 165 -10.26 -2.23 7.25
N ALA A 166 -10.73 -2.97 6.24
CA ALA A 166 -11.31 -2.40 5.03
C ALA A 166 -12.56 -1.58 5.30
N VAL A 167 -13.46 -2.07 6.17
CA VAL A 167 -14.66 -1.32 6.57
C VAL A 167 -14.31 -0.04 7.33
N PHE A 168 -13.35 -0.08 8.27
CA PHE A 168 -12.89 1.14 8.93
C PHE A 168 -12.23 2.12 7.95
N ALA A 169 -11.48 1.59 6.99
CA ALA A 169 -10.77 2.38 6.01
C ALA A 169 -11.69 3.01 4.94
N GLN A 170 -12.94 2.53 4.82
CA GLN A 170 -13.99 3.17 4.03
C GLN A 170 -14.62 4.38 4.74
N ILE A 171 -14.52 4.52 6.06
CA ILE A 171 -15.15 5.62 6.80
C ILE A 171 -14.68 7.00 6.30
N PRO A 172 -13.37 7.27 6.13
CA PRO A 172 -12.90 8.54 5.55
C PRO A 172 -13.48 8.80 4.15
N TYR A 173 -13.60 7.75 3.32
CA TYR A 173 -14.23 7.84 2.00
C TYR A 173 -15.72 8.20 2.09
N VAL A 174 -16.45 7.73 3.11
CA VAL A 174 -17.86 8.10 3.30
C VAL A 174 -17.99 9.53 3.87
N LEU A 175 -17.09 9.91 4.78
CA LEU A 175 -17.06 11.25 5.37
C LEU A 175 -16.73 12.33 4.35
N ARG A 176 -16.04 12.02 3.24
CA ARG A 176 -15.77 13.01 2.18
C ARG A 176 -17.04 13.68 1.66
N PHE A 177 -18.17 12.98 1.68
CA PHE A 177 -19.42 13.51 1.16
C PHE A 177 -20.13 14.49 2.14
N PHE A 178 -19.65 14.59 3.39
CA PHE A 178 -20.04 15.65 4.32
C PHE A 178 -19.42 17.00 3.94
N HIS A 179 -18.24 16.99 3.30
CA HIS A 179 -17.62 18.19 2.78
C HIS A 179 -18.38 18.58 1.50
N SER A 180 -19.40 19.43 1.65
CA SER A 180 -19.68 20.40 0.60
C SER A 180 -18.45 21.30 0.48
N LEU A 181 -18.17 21.80 -0.72
CA LEU A 181 -17.06 22.67 -1.12
C LEU A 181 -16.02 21.93 -1.96
N GLY A 182 -15.77 22.48 -3.16
CA GLY A 182 -14.88 21.97 -4.19
C GLY A 182 -13.41 22.03 -3.80
N GLU A 183 -13.06 21.48 -2.65
CA GLU A 183 -11.68 21.21 -2.27
C GLU A 183 -11.22 19.90 -2.92
N PRO A 184 -9.97 19.85 -3.39
CA PRO A 184 -9.41 18.64 -3.97
C PRO A 184 -9.44 17.52 -2.93
N MET A 185 -9.81 16.32 -3.39
CA MET A 185 -9.80 15.12 -2.55
C MET A 185 -8.45 14.98 -1.84
N ASP A 186 -8.48 15.04 -0.52
CA ASP A 186 -7.28 14.77 0.25
C ASP A 186 -6.95 13.28 0.16
N LEU A 187 -5.74 12.97 -0.31
CA LEU A 187 -5.22 11.60 -0.48
C LEU A 187 -5.39 10.73 0.76
N SER A 188 -5.40 11.39 1.92
CA SER A 188 -5.66 10.81 3.22
C SER A 188 -7.00 10.07 3.32
N MET A 189 -7.99 10.40 2.48
CA MET A 189 -9.34 9.79 2.51
C MET A 189 -9.48 8.56 1.60
N ILE A 190 -8.73 8.48 0.50
CA ILE A 190 -8.79 7.37 -0.47
C ILE A 190 -7.79 6.27 -0.12
N TYR A 191 -6.58 6.67 0.27
CA TYR A 191 -5.50 5.71 0.51
C TYR A 191 -5.91 4.59 1.47
N PRO A 192 -6.57 4.89 2.60
CA PRO A 192 -7.02 3.84 3.50
C PRO A 192 -7.99 2.89 2.81
N ALA A 193 -8.96 3.40 2.04
CA ALA A 193 -9.98 2.57 1.39
C ALA A 193 -9.37 1.58 0.38
N VAL A 194 -8.43 2.03 -0.45
CA VAL A 194 -7.71 1.16 -1.41
C VAL A 194 -6.78 0.18 -0.68
N LEU A 195 -6.11 0.64 0.38
CA LEU A 195 -5.28 -0.21 1.24
C LEU A 195 -6.12 -1.33 1.87
N GLY A 196 -7.32 -1.00 2.35
CA GLY A 196 -8.30 -1.94 2.89
C GLY A 196 -8.71 -3.02 1.88
N ALA A 197 -9.06 -2.61 0.65
CA ALA A 197 -9.34 -3.56 -0.43
C ALA A 197 -8.13 -4.46 -0.72
N GLY A 198 -6.92 -3.90 -0.72
CA GLY A 198 -5.66 -4.64 -0.86
C GLY A 198 -5.46 -5.69 0.24
N MET A 199 -5.67 -5.32 1.51
CA MET A 199 -5.61 -6.26 2.64
C MET A 199 -6.57 -7.43 2.45
N VAL A 200 -7.80 -7.17 1.98
CA VAL A 200 -8.78 -8.22 1.70
C VAL A 200 -8.26 -9.16 0.61
N ILE A 201 -7.80 -8.63 -0.53
CA ILE A 201 -7.24 -9.46 -1.62
C ILE A 201 -6.13 -10.38 -1.08
N PHE A 202 -5.14 -9.83 -0.38
CA PHE A 202 -4.01 -10.62 0.10
C PHE A 202 -4.41 -11.65 1.16
N SER A 203 -5.28 -11.29 2.11
CA SER A 203 -5.72 -12.22 3.16
C SER A 203 -6.46 -13.44 2.62
N PHE A 204 -7.19 -13.29 1.50
CA PHE A 204 -7.92 -14.39 0.86
C PHE A 204 -7.08 -15.17 -0.15
N LEU A 205 -6.02 -14.57 -0.71
CA LEU A 205 -5.04 -15.29 -1.52
C LEU A 205 -4.05 -16.10 -0.67
N ASN A 206 -3.71 -15.62 0.54
CA ASN A 206 -2.76 -16.27 1.42
C ASN A 206 -3.31 -16.40 2.86
N THR A 207 -4.21 -17.37 3.05
CA THR A 207 -4.91 -17.55 4.34
C THR A 207 -4.04 -18.11 5.48
N GLU A 208 -2.82 -18.56 5.18
CA GLU A 208 -1.88 -19.09 6.18
C GLU A 208 -1.11 -17.98 6.91
N GLN A 209 -1.30 -16.71 6.52
CA GLN A 209 -0.68 -15.57 7.19
C GLN A 209 -1.29 -15.35 8.58
N ASP A 210 -0.43 -15.24 9.58
CA ASP A 210 -0.86 -14.80 10.91
C ASP A 210 -1.33 -13.34 10.87
N LEU A 211 -2.26 -13.01 11.76
CA LEU A 211 -2.68 -11.62 11.98
C LEU A 211 -1.45 -10.79 12.37
N SER A 212 -1.06 -9.86 11.49
CA SER A 212 0.21 -9.16 11.55
C SER A 212 0.21 -7.88 10.73
N LEU A 213 1.19 -7.00 11.00
CA LEU A 213 1.43 -5.79 10.21
C LEU A 213 1.87 -6.09 8.76
N GLU A 214 2.21 -7.35 8.44
CA GLU A 214 2.51 -7.77 7.05
C GLU A 214 1.35 -7.44 6.13
N LEU A 215 0.12 -7.67 6.61
CA LEU A 215 -1.09 -7.46 5.81
C LEU A 215 -1.27 -5.99 5.43
N ILE A 216 -0.93 -5.06 6.34
CA ILE A 216 -0.95 -3.61 6.06
C ILE A 216 0.07 -3.28 4.98
N GLY A 217 1.29 -3.83 5.07
CA GLY A 217 2.33 -3.64 4.06
C GLY A 217 1.94 -4.21 2.68
N TYR A 218 1.29 -5.37 2.64
CA TYR A 218 0.76 -5.92 1.40
C TYR A 218 -0.40 -5.07 0.83
N GLY A 219 -1.29 -4.55 1.68
CA GLY A 219 -2.31 -3.59 1.27
C GLY A 219 -1.71 -2.30 0.69
N ALA A 220 -0.70 -1.73 1.36
CA ALA A 220 0.02 -0.55 0.91
C ALA A 220 0.77 -0.79 -0.42
N SER A 221 1.30 -1.99 -0.63
CA SER A 221 1.89 -2.39 -1.91
C SER A 221 0.89 -2.32 -3.08
N LEU A 222 -0.38 -2.64 -2.85
CA LEU A 222 -1.43 -2.54 -3.88
C LEU A 222 -1.95 -1.11 -4.03
N ALA A 223 -2.04 -0.36 -2.92
CA ALA A 223 -2.54 1.00 -2.92
C ALA A 223 -1.56 2.03 -3.53
N SER A 224 -0.25 1.76 -3.49
CA SER A 224 0.77 2.70 -3.98
C SER A 224 0.63 3.00 -5.48
N PRO A 225 0.51 2.00 -6.39
CA PRO A 225 0.26 2.27 -7.81
C PRO A 225 -1.06 2.97 -8.09
N VAL A 226 -2.12 2.58 -7.39
CA VAL A 226 -3.45 3.17 -7.54
C VAL A 226 -3.41 4.67 -7.25
N ILE A 227 -2.77 5.07 -6.15
CA ILE A 227 -2.64 6.49 -5.79
C ILE A 227 -1.78 7.25 -6.78
N ALA A 228 -0.62 6.69 -7.13
CA ALA A 228 0.28 7.38 -8.03
C ALA A 228 -0.43 7.72 -9.34
N VAL A 229 -1.12 6.73 -9.91
CA VAL A 229 -1.89 6.91 -11.13
C VAL A 229 -3.05 7.89 -10.95
N SER A 230 -3.81 7.77 -9.85
CA SER A 230 -4.92 8.69 -9.54
C SER A 230 -4.46 10.15 -9.46
N LEU A 231 -3.27 10.41 -8.90
CA LEU A 231 -2.74 11.75 -8.73
C LEU A 231 -2.19 12.38 -10.01
N ILE A 232 -1.57 11.59 -10.89
CA ILE A 232 -1.16 12.09 -12.22
C ILE A 232 -2.40 12.54 -12.99
N GLN A 233 -3.49 11.77 -12.90
CA GLN A 233 -4.76 12.12 -13.52
C GLN A 233 -5.34 13.39 -12.90
N TRP A 234 -5.35 13.49 -11.57
CA TRP A 234 -5.81 14.68 -10.85
C TRP A 234 -5.03 15.94 -11.24
N GLY A 235 -3.70 15.87 -11.29
CA GLY A 235 -2.85 17.02 -11.63
C GLY A 235 -2.84 17.40 -13.10
N GLY A 236 -3.65 16.77 -13.96
CA GLY A 236 -3.71 17.06 -15.40
C GLY A 236 -2.46 16.61 -16.18
N VAL A 237 -1.54 15.90 -15.54
CA VAL A 237 -0.27 15.44 -16.12
C VAL A 237 -0.49 14.31 -17.14
N TRP A 238 -1.71 13.77 -17.23
CA TRP A 238 -2.10 12.74 -18.20
C TRP A 238 -2.04 13.17 -19.67
N ALA A 239 -2.00 14.49 -19.92
CA ALA A 239 -1.77 15.04 -21.26
C ALA A 239 -0.36 14.69 -21.82
N GLU A 240 0.55 14.20 -20.97
CA GLU A 240 1.87 13.71 -21.33
C GLU A 240 1.98 12.20 -21.09
N PRO A 241 1.66 11.34 -22.09
CA PRO A 241 1.63 9.88 -21.92
C PRO A 241 2.94 9.29 -21.40
N VAL A 242 4.07 9.88 -21.79
CA VAL A 242 5.40 9.47 -21.33
C VAL A 242 5.51 9.64 -19.81
N VAL A 243 5.05 10.76 -19.26
CA VAL A 243 5.10 11.00 -17.81
C VAL A 243 4.19 10.04 -17.06
N ALA A 244 2.98 9.78 -17.57
CA ALA A 244 2.06 8.81 -16.98
C ALA A 244 2.68 7.40 -16.90
N ILE A 245 3.36 6.96 -17.97
CA ILE A 245 4.07 5.67 -18.01
C ILE A 245 5.20 5.65 -16.98
N LEU A 246 6.03 6.70 -16.93
CA LEU A 246 7.19 6.75 -16.04
C LEU A 246 6.79 6.74 -14.57
N VAL A 247 5.79 7.54 -14.16
CA VAL A 247 5.29 7.52 -12.78
C VAL A 247 4.62 6.17 -12.46
N GLY A 248 3.93 5.56 -13.44
CA GLY A 248 3.44 4.18 -13.32
C GLY A 248 4.55 3.20 -12.97
N ILE A 249 5.69 3.27 -13.68
CA ILE A 249 6.88 2.43 -13.40
C ILE A 249 7.48 2.75 -12.02
N SER A 250 7.59 4.03 -11.63
CA SER A 250 8.07 4.41 -10.29
C SER A 250 7.17 3.85 -9.18
N SER A 251 5.85 3.88 -9.39
CA SER A 251 4.86 3.36 -8.45
C SER A 251 4.93 1.83 -8.29
N LEU A 252 5.32 1.11 -9.34
CA LEU A 252 5.65 -0.31 -9.25
C LEU A 252 6.89 -0.53 -8.39
N GLY A 253 7.88 0.36 -8.46
CA GLY A 253 9.02 0.37 -7.54
C GLY A 253 8.58 0.51 -6.09
N ALA A 254 7.69 1.46 -5.79
CA ALA A 254 7.11 1.61 -4.46
C ALA A 254 6.33 0.37 -4.00
N ALA A 255 5.52 -0.22 -4.88
CA ALA A 255 4.80 -1.46 -4.62
C ALA A 255 5.76 -2.60 -4.27
N MET A 256 6.78 -2.83 -5.10
CA MET A 256 7.78 -3.87 -4.88
C MET A 256 8.53 -3.66 -3.56
N ALA A 257 8.98 -2.44 -3.26
CA ALA A 257 9.68 -2.13 -2.02
C ALA A 257 8.79 -2.37 -0.79
N THR A 258 7.54 -1.90 -0.82
CA THR A 258 6.57 -2.08 0.28
C THR A 258 6.21 -3.54 0.49
N GLY A 259 5.93 -4.29 -0.57
CA GLY A 259 5.65 -5.73 -0.51
C GLY A 259 6.85 -6.54 -0.01
N THR A 260 8.08 -6.12 -0.35
CA THR A 260 9.31 -6.73 0.17
C THR A 260 9.50 -6.43 1.66
N ALA A 261 9.24 -5.19 2.09
CA ALA A 261 9.29 -4.80 3.49
C ALA A 261 8.27 -5.61 4.33
N ALA A 262 7.04 -5.79 3.83
CA ALA A 262 6.01 -6.62 4.45
C ALA A 262 6.47 -8.08 4.60
N TYR A 263 7.04 -8.66 3.54
CA TYR A 263 7.61 -10.00 3.57
C TYR A 263 8.75 -10.15 4.59
N LEU A 264 9.65 -9.16 4.65
CA LEU A 264 10.74 -9.17 5.61
C LEU A 264 10.27 -8.96 7.05
N TYR A 265 9.19 -8.21 7.28
CA TYR A 265 8.57 -8.10 8.59
C TYR A 265 8.10 -9.47 9.11
N GLY A 266 7.49 -10.30 8.26
CA GLY A 266 7.10 -11.64 8.66
C GLY A 266 8.27 -12.54 9.02
N ARG A 267 9.40 -12.39 8.32
CA ARG A 267 10.65 -13.07 8.69
C ARG A 267 11.23 -12.52 9.99
N TRP A 268 11.25 -11.20 10.15
CA TRP A 268 11.75 -10.54 11.35
C TRP A 268 10.98 -10.95 12.60
N ARG A 269 9.65 -11.07 12.51
CA ARG A 269 8.83 -11.55 13.63
C ARG A 269 9.24 -12.94 14.13
N LYS A 270 9.76 -13.80 13.24
CA LYS A 270 10.18 -15.16 13.58
C LYS A 270 11.63 -15.22 14.09
N ASN A 271 12.52 -14.43 13.52
CA ASN A 271 13.96 -14.53 13.78
C ASN A 271 14.54 -13.39 14.64
N HIS A 272 13.80 -12.30 14.84
CA HIS A 272 14.20 -11.06 15.50
C HIS A 272 15.58 -10.52 15.09
N SER A 273 15.99 -10.77 13.83
CA SER A 273 17.30 -10.34 13.34
C SER A 273 17.34 -8.84 13.10
N ALA A 274 18.27 -8.15 13.76
CA ALA A 274 18.49 -6.72 13.55
C ALA A 274 18.75 -6.38 12.07
N ALA A 275 19.46 -7.24 11.33
CA ALA A 275 19.71 -7.02 9.90
C ALA A 275 18.40 -7.03 9.09
N THR A 276 17.47 -7.92 9.42
CA THR A 276 16.15 -7.95 8.77
C THR A 276 15.34 -6.70 9.11
N LEU A 277 15.41 -6.22 10.35
CA LEU A 277 14.75 -4.97 10.75
C LEU A 277 15.29 -3.77 9.97
N MET A 278 16.62 -3.64 9.84
CA MET A 278 17.23 -2.53 9.10
C MET A 278 16.84 -2.57 7.62
N LEU A 279 16.72 -3.75 7.00
CA LEU A 279 16.20 -3.87 5.63
C LEU A 279 14.75 -3.43 5.48
N ILE A 280 13.89 -3.71 6.48
CA ILE A 280 12.50 -3.23 6.47
C ILE A 280 12.51 -1.70 6.42
N VAL A 281 13.27 -1.04 7.31
CA VAL A 281 13.37 0.43 7.35
C VAL A 281 13.95 0.98 6.05
N ALA A 282 14.99 0.35 5.50
CA ALA A 282 15.60 0.75 4.23
C ALA A 282 14.58 0.72 3.08
N LEU A 283 13.83 -0.38 2.94
CA LEU A 283 12.84 -0.55 1.88
C LEU A 283 11.62 0.36 2.08
N SER A 284 11.20 0.62 3.31
CA SER A 284 10.17 1.61 3.60
C SER A 284 10.60 3.02 3.17
N ALA A 285 11.85 3.42 3.45
CA ALA A 285 12.38 4.71 3.00
C ALA A 285 12.40 4.83 1.46
N VAL A 286 12.81 3.77 0.76
CA VAL A 286 12.79 3.74 -0.71
C VAL A 286 11.38 3.74 -1.27
N ALA A 287 10.44 3.01 -0.66
CA ALA A 287 9.05 3.01 -1.07
C ALA A 287 8.43 4.41 -0.94
N SER A 288 8.69 5.08 0.18
CA SER A 288 8.26 6.46 0.41
C SER A 288 8.90 7.43 -0.59
N ASP A 289 10.20 7.32 -0.86
CA ASP A 289 10.90 8.13 -1.88
C ASP A 289 10.28 7.93 -3.28
N GLN A 290 10.08 6.68 -3.68
CA GLN A 290 9.52 6.35 -4.99
C GLN A 290 8.09 6.87 -5.16
N LEU A 291 7.26 6.81 -4.12
CA LEU A 291 5.89 7.28 -4.20
C LEU A 291 5.82 8.80 -4.03
N ILE A 292 6.22 9.31 -2.86
CA ILE A 292 6.08 10.72 -2.50
C ILE A 292 7.05 11.58 -3.32
N GLY A 293 8.30 11.14 -3.50
CA GLY A 293 9.30 11.88 -4.26
C GLY A 293 8.93 12.02 -5.73
N THR A 294 8.39 10.98 -6.37
CA THR A 294 7.89 11.07 -7.75
C THR A 294 6.70 12.01 -7.87
N LEU A 295 5.78 12.01 -6.90
CA LEU A 295 4.61 12.88 -6.92
C LEU A 295 4.97 14.34 -6.62
N ALA A 296 5.84 14.57 -5.64
CA ALA A 296 6.32 15.90 -5.26
C ALA A 296 7.17 16.53 -6.38
N SER A 297 7.98 15.75 -7.11
CA SER A 297 8.75 16.27 -8.24
C SER A 297 7.89 16.81 -9.39
N ARG A 298 6.59 16.49 -9.38
CA ARG A 298 5.60 16.97 -10.35
C ARG A 298 4.68 18.06 -9.80
N GLY A 299 4.96 18.55 -8.59
CA GLY A 299 4.10 19.54 -7.93
C GLY A 299 2.75 18.99 -7.48
N LEU A 300 2.54 17.66 -7.55
CA LEU A 300 1.30 17.03 -7.08
C LEU A 300 1.21 17.00 -5.55
N VAL A 301 2.36 17.10 -4.88
CA VAL A 301 2.46 17.26 -3.42
C VAL A 301 3.31 18.49 -3.14
N SER A 302 2.69 19.67 -3.22
CA SER A 302 3.37 20.97 -3.13
C SER A 302 3.92 21.33 -1.75
N GLN A 303 3.42 20.66 -0.70
CA GLN A 303 3.88 20.89 0.69
C GLN A 303 5.22 20.22 1.00
N ILE A 304 5.73 19.36 0.11
CA ILE A 304 6.97 18.61 0.31
C ILE A 304 8.04 19.13 -0.63
N ASN A 305 9.15 19.60 -0.08
CA ASN A 305 10.33 19.88 -0.89
C ASN A 305 10.97 18.53 -1.32
N THR A 306 10.77 18.19 -2.59
CA THR A 306 11.22 16.93 -3.21
C THR A 306 12.70 16.64 -2.99
N THR A 307 13.56 17.65 -3.16
CA THR A 307 15.01 17.46 -3.05
C THR A 307 15.40 17.06 -1.64
N TYR A 308 14.89 17.78 -0.64
CA TYR A 308 15.13 17.47 0.77
C TYR A 308 14.57 16.10 1.16
N PHE A 309 13.33 15.81 0.75
CA PHE A 309 12.69 14.53 1.04
C PHE A 309 13.48 13.36 0.43
N SER A 310 13.93 13.52 -0.82
CA SER A 310 14.67 12.47 -1.53
C SER A 310 16.10 12.27 -1.02
N MET A 311 16.76 13.35 -0.60
CA MET A 311 18.06 13.26 0.07
C MET A 311 17.94 12.58 1.44
N ALA A 312 16.95 12.94 2.24
CA ALA A 312 16.72 12.35 3.57
C ALA A 312 16.33 10.86 3.48
N SER A 313 15.41 10.50 2.57
CA SER A 313 15.02 9.11 2.35
C SER A 313 16.19 8.27 1.82
N GLY A 314 16.99 8.84 0.92
CA GLY A 314 18.22 8.22 0.41
C GLY A 314 19.27 7.99 1.50
N MET A 315 19.48 8.96 2.40
CA MET A 315 20.36 8.80 3.57
C MET A 315 19.91 7.65 4.46
N VAL A 316 18.62 7.58 4.79
CA VAL A 316 18.06 6.50 5.63
C VAL A 316 18.25 5.16 4.92
N PHE A 317 17.90 5.07 3.64
CA PHE A 317 18.09 3.85 2.86
C PHE A 317 19.54 3.37 2.87
N MET A 318 20.49 4.23 2.49
CA MET A 318 21.90 3.90 2.39
C MET A 318 22.48 3.49 3.76
N THR A 319 22.16 4.23 4.80
CA THR A 319 22.61 3.94 6.17
C THR A 319 22.13 2.58 6.63
N MET A 320 20.82 2.31 6.53
CA MET A 320 20.22 1.07 6.99
C MET A 320 20.67 -0.13 6.14
N PHE A 321 20.87 0.07 4.84
CA PHE A 321 21.39 -0.96 3.94
C PHE A 321 22.87 -1.30 4.26
N ALA A 322 23.70 -0.30 4.52
CA ALA A 322 25.08 -0.52 4.96
C ALA A 322 25.15 -1.23 6.32
N MET A 323 24.31 -0.82 7.29
CA MET A 323 24.19 -1.51 8.58
C MET A 323 23.79 -2.98 8.41
N THR A 324 22.86 -3.26 7.48
CA THR A 324 22.47 -4.63 7.14
C THR A 324 23.66 -5.43 6.62
N ALA A 325 24.43 -4.86 5.68
CA ALA A 325 25.59 -5.54 5.12
C ALA A 325 26.64 -5.88 6.19
N LEU A 326 26.93 -4.93 7.09
CA LEU A 326 27.85 -5.15 8.21
C LEU A 326 27.37 -6.25 9.16
N LEU A 327 26.09 -6.23 9.52
CA LEU A 327 25.49 -7.27 10.36
C LEU A 327 25.53 -8.64 9.68
N ALA A 328 25.24 -8.70 8.37
CA ALA A 328 25.31 -9.92 7.58
C ALA A 328 26.74 -10.48 7.47
N ALA A 329 27.76 -9.60 7.44
CA ALA A 329 29.17 -9.97 7.47
C ALA A 329 29.70 -10.35 8.88
N GLY A 330 28.87 -10.22 9.92
CA GLY A 330 29.25 -10.48 11.31
C GLY A 330 29.98 -9.34 12.01
N TRP A 331 30.08 -8.16 11.41
CA TRP A 331 30.82 -7.01 11.96
C TRP A 331 29.94 -6.18 12.89
N ARG A 332 29.48 -6.79 14.00
CA ARG A 332 28.51 -6.18 14.93
C ARG A 332 29.01 -4.87 15.56
N ASN A 333 30.29 -4.82 15.92
CA ASN A 333 30.88 -3.67 16.60
C ASN A 333 31.01 -2.42 15.70
N THR A 334 30.98 -2.59 14.38
CA THR A 334 31.11 -1.49 13.41
C THR A 334 29.77 -1.04 12.83
N VAL A 335 28.64 -1.60 13.29
CA VAL A 335 27.30 -1.27 12.79
C VAL A 335 26.93 0.20 12.97
N LEU A 336 27.53 0.90 13.92
CA LEU A 336 27.31 2.33 14.13
C LEU A 336 28.14 3.22 13.18
N VAL A 337 29.06 2.66 12.40
CA VAL A 337 29.89 3.46 11.47
C VAL A 337 29.03 4.17 10.41
N PRO A 338 28.10 3.50 9.69
CA PRO A 338 27.24 4.20 8.72
C PRO A 338 26.44 5.38 9.30
N PRO A 339 25.70 5.25 10.42
CA PRO A 339 24.98 6.40 10.97
C PRO A 339 25.91 7.50 11.47
N ILE A 340 27.08 7.18 12.05
CA ILE A 340 28.07 8.20 12.47
C ILE A 340 28.56 9.01 11.27
N LEU A 341 28.81 8.36 10.13
CA LEU A 341 29.27 9.03 8.90
C LEU A 341 28.19 9.92 8.27
N ILE A 342 26.91 9.52 8.34
CA ILE A 342 25.81 10.25 7.70
C ILE A 342 25.24 11.36 8.60
N THR A 343 25.34 11.22 9.93
CA THR A 343 24.74 12.17 10.89
C THR A 343 25.17 13.63 10.66
N PRO A 344 26.47 13.96 10.47
CA PRO A 344 26.88 15.34 10.19
C PRO A 344 26.22 15.91 8.95
N ALA A 345 26.11 15.11 7.88
CA ALA A 345 25.50 15.51 6.63
C ALA A 345 23.97 15.70 6.78
N ALA A 346 23.31 14.85 7.57
CA ALA A 346 21.89 14.99 7.90
C ALA A 346 21.60 16.23 8.75
N ILE A 347 22.43 16.53 9.76
CA ILE A 347 22.32 17.73 10.59
C ILE A 347 22.50 18.98 9.72
N TYR A 348 23.52 18.99 8.86
CA TYR A 348 23.78 20.13 7.99
C TYR A 348 22.63 20.34 6.98
N LEU A 349 22.12 19.26 6.38
CA LEU A 349 20.93 19.33 5.51
C LEU A 349 19.75 19.94 6.26
N TYR A 350 19.48 19.52 7.49
CA TYR A 350 18.40 20.10 8.31
C TYR A 350 18.60 21.59 8.58
N LEU A 351 19.82 22.02 8.92
CA LEU A 351 20.14 23.44 9.21
C LEU A 351 20.08 24.33 7.96
N ALA A 352 20.31 23.77 6.78
CA ALA A 352 20.28 24.52 5.52
C ALA A 352 18.86 24.75 4.98
N TYR A 353 17.86 24.02 5.48
CA TYR A 353 16.48 24.15 5.01
C TYR A 353 15.93 25.56 5.30
N PRO A 354 15.29 26.24 4.32
CA PRO A 354 14.80 25.72 3.03
C PRO A 354 15.68 26.03 1.80
N ALA A 355 16.94 26.45 1.97
CA ALA A 355 17.83 26.80 0.85
C ALA A 355 18.01 25.60 -0.12
N ASP A 356 18.24 25.86 -1.41
CA ASP A 356 18.45 24.76 -2.37
C ASP A 356 19.74 23.98 -2.06
N PRO A 357 19.68 22.68 -1.70
CA PRO A 357 20.86 21.88 -1.37
C PRO A 357 21.90 21.84 -2.48
N TRP A 358 21.46 21.97 -3.74
CA TRP A 358 22.36 21.95 -4.90
C TRP A 358 23.14 23.24 -5.09
N SER A 359 22.67 24.34 -4.50
CA SER A 359 23.34 25.65 -4.54
C SER A 359 24.44 25.80 -3.49
N LEU A 360 24.53 24.85 -2.55
CA LEU A 360 25.43 24.88 -1.40
C LEU A 360 26.59 23.89 -1.63
N THR A 361 27.68 24.35 -2.24
CA THR A 361 28.86 23.54 -2.60
C THR A 361 29.46 22.76 -1.43
N ASP A 362 29.44 23.34 -0.23
CA ASP A 362 29.96 22.70 0.98
C ASP A 362 29.07 21.51 1.41
N ILE A 363 27.76 21.64 1.23
CA ILE A 363 26.78 20.57 1.49
C ILE A 363 27.00 19.40 0.55
N LEU A 364 27.13 19.68 -0.75
CA LEU A 364 27.33 18.63 -1.75
C LEU A 364 28.64 17.87 -1.53
N THR A 365 29.68 18.54 -1.04
CA THR A 365 30.97 17.90 -0.72
C THR A 365 30.85 16.98 0.50
N VAL A 366 30.26 17.47 1.60
CA VAL A 366 30.06 16.68 2.82
C VAL A 366 29.09 15.52 2.58
N LEU A 367 28.00 15.75 1.84
CA LEU A 367 27.07 14.71 1.40
C LEU A 367 27.77 13.70 0.51
N GLY A 368 28.45 14.14 -0.55
CA GLY A 368 29.12 13.27 -1.51
C GLY A 368 30.11 12.32 -0.84
N ILE A 369 30.98 12.85 0.03
CA ILE A 369 31.95 12.03 0.78
C ILE A 369 31.22 11.02 1.67
N SER A 370 30.23 11.46 2.45
CA SER A 370 29.51 10.59 3.39
C SER A 370 28.74 9.49 2.65
N PHE A 371 28.10 9.82 1.53
CA PHE A 371 27.38 8.87 0.68
C PHE A 371 28.32 7.86 0.02
N ILE A 372 29.48 8.29 -0.50
CA ILE A 372 30.49 7.39 -1.08
C ILE A 372 31.00 6.42 -0.01
N LEU A 373 31.35 6.93 1.17
CA LEU A 373 31.85 6.09 2.26
C LEU A 373 30.82 5.06 2.72
N VAL A 374 29.55 5.45 2.82
CA VAL A 374 28.47 4.52 3.20
C VAL A 374 28.09 3.58 2.05
N LEU A 375 28.26 3.96 0.78
CA LEU A 375 28.07 3.08 -0.38
C LEU A 375 29.12 1.97 -0.45
N VAL A 376 30.39 2.29 -0.19
CA VAL A 376 31.50 1.33 -0.35
C VAL A 376 31.30 0.12 0.56
N ILE A 377 30.76 0.32 1.76
CA ILE A 377 30.51 -0.73 2.75
C ILE A 377 29.66 -1.90 2.17
N PRO A 378 28.37 -1.70 1.78
CA PRO A 378 27.55 -2.77 1.24
C PRO A 378 28.11 -3.34 -0.07
N VAL A 379 28.70 -2.52 -0.94
CA VAL A 379 29.28 -2.98 -2.21
C VAL A 379 30.41 -3.97 -1.97
N VAL A 380 31.39 -3.62 -1.13
CA VAL A 380 32.54 -4.49 -0.85
C VAL A 380 32.10 -5.78 -0.15
N VAL A 381 31.19 -5.67 0.83
CA VAL A 381 30.68 -6.84 1.56
C VAL A 381 29.95 -7.81 0.61
N PHE A 382 29.04 -7.32 -0.23
CA PHE A 382 28.28 -8.18 -1.11
C PHE A 382 29.10 -8.70 -2.31
N LEU A 383 30.06 -7.93 -2.84
CA LEU A 383 31.01 -8.45 -3.84
C LEU A 383 31.86 -9.59 -3.28
N ARG A 384 32.35 -9.45 -2.05
CA ARG A 384 33.08 -10.53 -1.37
C ARG A 384 32.19 -11.76 -1.18
N ALA A 385 30.95 -11.57 -0.73
CA ALA A 385 30.00 -12.67 -0.55
C ALA A 385 29.66 -13.36 -1.89
N TRP A 386 29.52 -12.60 -2.97
CA TRP A 386 29.33 -13.13 -4.33
C TRP A 386 30.52 -13.98 -4.78
N TRP A 387 31.74 -13.48 -4.58
CA TRP A 387 32.96 -14.20 -4.95
C TRP A 387 33.04 -15.55 -4.24
N LEU A 388 32.87 -15.57 -2.91
CA LEU A 388 32.91 -16.79 -2.09
C LEU A 388 31.84 -17.81 -2.49
N THR A 389 30.59 -17.36 -2.62
CA THR A 389 29.47 -18.24 -3.00
C THR A 389 29.58 -18.76 -4.43
N ARG A 390 30.23 -18.02 -5.33
CA ARG A 390 30.52 -18.47 -6.69
C ARG A 390 31.57 -19.58 -6.71
N THR A 391 32.60 -19.49 -5.87
CA THR A 391 33.68 -20.50 -5.81
C THR A 391 33.27 -21.76 -5.05
N GLU A 392 32.37 -21.64 -4.07
CA GLU A 392 31.96 -22.72 -3.17
C GLU A 392 30.66 -23.45 -3.61
N GLY A 393 30.11 -23.13 -4.79
CA GLY A 393 28.92 -23.80 -5.33
C GLY A 393 27.60 -23.40 -4.68
N GLY A 394 27.53 -22.19 -4.10
CA GLY A 394 26.35 -21.66 -3.42
C GLY A 394 25.37 -20.91 -4.34
N ALA A 395 24.69 -19.91 -3.77
CA ALA A 395 23.70 -19.07 -4.45
C ALA A 395 24.28 -17.67 -4.78
N PRO A 396 25.15 -17.55 -5.82
CA PRO A 396 25.93 -16.35 -6.05
C PRO A 396 25.09 -15.16 -6.50
N TYR A 397 23.97 -15.38 -7.19
CA TYR A 397 23.25 -14.28 -7.82
C TYR A 397 22.50 -13.41 -6.82
N ARG A 398 22.22 -13.90 -5.60
CA ARG A 398 21.70 -13.07 -4.50
C ARG A 398 22.61 -11.90 -4.18
N ALA A 399 23.87 -12.19 -3.83
CA ALA A 399 24.82 -11.17 -3.42
C ALA A 399 25.16 -10.23 -4.59
N LEU A 400 25.27 -10.77 -5.80
CA LEU A 400 25.46 -9.96 -7.00
C LEU A 400 24.29 -9.00 -7.23
N SER A 401 23.04 -9.47 -7.12
CA SER A 401 21.86 -8.64 -7.33
C SER A 401 21.76 -7.50 -6.32
N LEU A 402 22.04 -7.77 -5.03
CA LEU A 402 22.10 -6.73 -4.00
C LEU A 402 23.19 -5.69 -4.30
N THR A 403 24.35 -6.11 -4.80
CA THR A 403 25.44 -5.23 -5.20
C THR A 403 25.05 -4.35 -6.40
N LEU A 404 24.51 -4.96 -7.46
CA LEU A 404 24.11 -4.24 -8.66
C LEU A 404 22.95 -3.27 -8.36
N GLY A 405 22.01 -3.66 -7.51
CA GLY A 405 20.92 -2.80 -7.05
C GLY A 405 21.42 -1.54 -6.34
N ILE A 406 22.39 -1.68 -5.41
CA ILE A 406 22.91 -0.53 -4.64
C ILE A 406 23.80 0.38 -5.50
N LEU A 407 24.58 -0.20 -6.42
CA LEU A 407 25.36 0.56 -7.39
C LEU A 407 24.43 1.36 -8.31
N LEU A 408 23.42 0.72 -8.89
CA LEU A 408 22.46 1.40 -9.76
C LEU A 408 21.72 2.51 -9.01
N TYR A 409 21.24 2.24 -7.79
CA TYR A 409 20.61 3.23 -6.94
C TYR A 409 21.50 4.46 -6.75
N THR A 410 22.77 4.23 -6.42
CA THR A 410 23.69 5.31 -6.08
C THR A 410 24.17 6.08 -7.30
N VAL A 411 24.42 5.41 -8.43
CA VAL A 411 24.75 6.08 -9.69
C VAL A 411 23.62 7.00 -10.12
N VAL A 412 22.37 6.54 -10.08
CA VAL A 412 21.22 7.36 -10.46
C VAL A 412 21.07 8.60 -9.57
N LYS A 413 21.27 8.45 -8.25
CA LYS A 413 21.22 9.59 -7.31
C LYS A 413 22.43 10.52 -7.45
N ALA A 414 23.63 10.00 -7.72
CA ALA A 414 24.85 10.78 -7.85
C ALA A 414 24.90 11.63 -9.12
N VAL A 415 24.34 11.13 -10.23
CA VAL A 415 24.28 11.87 -11.51
C VAL A 415 23.25 13.01 -11.46
N ASN A 416 22.43 13.08 -10.40
CA ASN A 416 21.33 14.04 -10.26
C ASN A 416 20.46 14.10 -11.53
N LEU A 417 20.13 12.91 -12.05
CA LEU A 417 19.22 12.81 -13.19
C LEU A 417 17.89 13.45 -12.84
N ASP A 418 17.27 14.10 -13.84
CA ASP A 418 15.93 14.66 -13.70
C ASP A 418 15.01 13.61 -13.04
N PRO A 419 14.27 13.99 -11.97
CA PRO A 419 13.26 13.15 -11.32
C PRO A 419 12.37 12.34 -12.27
N VAL A 420 12.04 12.89 -13.44
CA VAL A 420 11.28 12.19 -14.50
C VAL A 420 11.87 10.83 -14.84
N TYR A 421 13.20 10.76 -14.95
CA TYR A 421 13.93 9.59 -15.42
C TYR A 421 14.58 8.80 -14.28
N SER A 422 14.96 9.47 -13.18
CA SER A 422 15.65 8.82 -12.08
C SER A 422 14.76 7.76 -11.40
N TYR A 423 13.53 8.09 -11.02
CA TYR A 423 12.64 7.16 -10.30
C TYR A 423 12.32 5.87 -11.08
N PRO A 424 11.99 5.91 -12.38
CA PRO A 424 11.81 4.70 -13.19
C PRO A 424 13.07 3.82 -13.28
N ILE A 425 14.26 4.42 -13.40
CA ILE A 425 15.52 3.65 -13.41
C ILE A 425 15.78 3.05 -12.03
N LEU A 426 15.48 3.79 -10.95
CA LEU A 426 15.55 3.27 -9.58
C LEU A 426 14.63 2.06 -9.37
N THR A 427 13.48 1.96 -10.07
CA THR A 427 12.63 0.75 -10.05
C THR A 427 13.38 -0.49 -10.53
N ILE A 428 14.29 -0.37 -11.51
CA ILE A 428 15.15 -1.49 -11.94
C ILE A 428 16.05 -1.94 -10.78
N GLY A 429 16.65 -0.99 -10.06
CA GLY A 429 17.45 -1.27 -8.86
C GLY A 429 16.65 -1.96 -7.76
N ILE A 430 15.41 -1.52 -7.53
CA ILE A 430 14.47 -2.17 -6.59
C ILE A 430 14.12 -3.59 -7.05
N GLY A 431 13.96 -3.80 -8.36
CA GLY A 431 13.75 -5.13 -8.93
C GLY A 431 14.93 -6.07 -8.66
N LEU A 432 16.15 -5.57 -8.75
CA LEU A 432 17.35 -6.30 -8.35
C LEU A 432 17.32 -6.62 -6.85
N PHE A 433 17.08 -5.64 -5.97
CA PHE A 433 16.96 -5.89 -4.53
C PHE A 433 15.90 -6.95 -4.20
N TRP A 434 14.70 -6.82 -4.76
CA TRP A 434 13.62 -7.78 -4.56
C TRP A 434 14.02 -9.18 -5.03
N SER A 435 14.64 -9.32 -6.21
CA SER A 435 15.07 -10.61 -6.75
C SER A 435 16.17 -11.27 -5.90
N GLY A 436 17.08 -10.47 -5.33
CA GLY A 436 18.13 -10.91 -4.42
C GLY A 436 17.58 -11.32 -3.05
N LEU A 437 16.74 -10.48 -2.43
CA LEU A 437 16.15 -10.74 -1.11
C LEU A 437 15.20 -11.94 -1.11
N THR A 438 14.46 -12.14 -2.20
CA THR A 438 13.56 -13.29 -2.36
C THR A 438 14.25 -14.55 -2.88
N GLY A 439 15.51 -14.45 -3.32
CA GLY A 439 16.27 -15.57 -3.90
C GLY A 439 15.69 -16.09 -5.22
N ARG A 440 14.80 -15.33 -5.87
CA ARG A 440 14.19 -15.70 -7.16
C ARG A 440 15.22 -15.73 -8.28
N LEU A 441 16.26 -14.88 -8.20
CA LEU A 441 17.26 -14.79 -9.25
C LEU A 441 18.07 -16.08 -9.42
N ASP A 442 18.45 -16.77 -8.33
CA ASP A 442 19.14 -18.07 -8.44
C ASP A 442 18.23 -19.17 -9.00
N ARG A 443 16.92 -19.09 -8.73
CA ARG A 443 15.94 -20.06 -9.27
C ARG A 443 15.77 -19.87 -10.77
N TRP A 444 15.68 -18.62 -11.23
CA TRP A 444 15.53 -18.31 -12.65
C TRP A 444 16.80 -18.62 -13.46
N LEU A 445 17.97 -18.43 -12.86
CA LEU A 445 19.26 -18.71 -13.50
C LEU A 445 19.74 -20.16 -13.27
N GLY A 446 18.85 -21.05 -12.78
CA GLY A 446 19.08 -22.50 -12.74
C GLY A 446 20.16 -22.98 -11.77
N LYS A 447 20.52 -22.19 -10.74
CA LYS A 447 21.52 -22.58 -9.72
C LYS A 447 20.94 -22.90 -8.34
N ALA A 448 19.62 -22.84 -8.19
CA ALA A 448 18.98 -23.39 -7.00
C ALA A 448 19.06 -24.92 -7.04
N ALA A 449 19.83 -25.53 -6.13
CA ALA A 449 19.81 -26.97 -5.95
C ALA A 449 18.34 -27.45 -5.74
N PRO A 450 17.89 -28.51 -6.44
CA PRO A 450 16.56 -29.07 -6.23
C PRO A 450 16.51 -29.67 -4.82
N GLY A 451 15.97 -28.91 -3.86
CA GLY A 451 15.89 -29.33 -2.45
C GLY A 451 15.83 -28.20 -1.42
N GLN A 452 16.26 -26.98 -1.75
CA GLN A 452 16.06 -25.83 -0.85
C GLN A 452 14.71 -25.16 -1.10
N GLY A 453 13.64 -25.92 -0.84
CA GLY A 453 12.27 -25.43 -0.77
C GLY A 453 12.06 -24.51 0.43
N SER A 454 11.36 -23.41 0.17
CA SER A 454 10.56 -22.59 1.10
C SER A 454 10.78 -22.75 2.62
N GLY A 455 11.39 -21.73 3.20
CA GLY A 455 11.20 -21.27 4.58
C GLY A 455 10.83 -19.78 4.62
#